data_AF-A0A5B7V0J2-F1
#
_entry.id   AF-A0A5B7V0J2-F1
#
_cell.length_a   1.000
_cell.length_b   1.000
_cell.length_c   1.000
_cell.angle_alpha   90.00
_cell.angle_beta   90.00
_cell.angle_gamma   90.00
#
_symmetry.space_group_name_H-M   'P 1'
#
loop_
_entity.id
_entity.type
_entity.pdbx_description
1 polymer ?
#
loop_
_entity_poly.entity_id
_entity_poly.type
_entity_poly.pdbx_seq_one_letter_code
_entity_poly.pdbx_strand_id
1 'polypeptide(L)'
;MRPVTLHTIIRHTGQNRAVVCRPERLSADTARACIRRGRRGRANVRVFETTDRTGTAVHIVHIHFGPGRWRDIDAVTDIYEVPTAALTAV
;
A
#
# COMPACT_ATOMS: atom_id res chain seq x y z
N MET A 1 -16.23 9.13 -7.32
CA MET A 1 -15.54 7.91 -6.82
C MET A 1 -14.55 8.33 -5.74
N ARG A 2 -14.52 7.65 -4.58
CA ARG A 2 -13.50 7.95 -3.56
C ARG A 2 -12.12 7.52 -4.09
N PRO A 3 -11.08 8.37 -3.98
CA PRO A 3 -9.72 8.01 -4.40
C PRO A 3 -9.14 6.91 -3.52
N VAL A 4 -8.12 6.22 -4.03
CA VAL A 4 -7.33 5.28 -3.24
C VAL A 4 -6.43 6.06 -2.29
N THR A 5 -6.32 5.62 -1.03
CA THR A 5 -5.36 6.20 -0.09
C THR A 5 -4.15 5.27 0.04
N LEU A 6 -2.94 5.82 -0.07
CA LEU A 6 -1.69 5.13 0.21
C LEU A 6 -1.13 5.59 1.55
N HIS A 7 -0.79 4.63 2.40
CA HIS A 7 0.03 4.83 3.58
C HIS A 7 1.36 4.11 3.40
N THR A 8 2.46 4.82 3.60
CA THR A 8 3.81 4.24 3.51
C THR A 8 4.47 4.26 4.88
N ILE A 9 5.04 3.12 5.26
CA ILE A 9 5.81 2.93 6.48
C ILE A 9 7.21 2.48 6.10
N ILE A 10 8.23 3.20 6.57
CA ILE A 10 9.64 2.95 6.28
C ILE A 10 10.35 2.54 7.57
N ARG A 11 11.14 1.48 7.51
CA ARG A 11 12.08 1.09 8.57
C ARG A 11 13.50 1.30 8.07
N HIS A 12 14.21 2.25 8.69
CA HIS A 12 15.60 2.54 8.37
C HIS A 12 16.55 1.57 9.05
N THR A 13 17.65 1.25 8.39
CA THR A 13 18.69 0.39 8.94
C THR A 13 19.27 0.99 10.22
N GLY A 14 19.36 0.18 11.27
CA GLY A 14 19.90 0.60 12.58
C GLY A 14 18.95 1.47 13.41
N GLN A 15 17.73 1.76 12.95
CA GLN A 15 16.71 2.46 13.72
C GLN A 15 15.61 1.51 14.18
N ASN A 16 15.28 1.56 15.47
CA ASN A 16 14.19 0.74 16.01
C ASN A 16 12.79 1.31 15.67
N ARG A 17 12.71 2.60 15.32
CA ARG A 17 11.45 3.28 15.04
C ARG A 17 11.15 3.28 13.54
N ALA A 18 9.89 2.95 13.20
CA ALA A 18 9.38 3.13 11.84
C ALA A 18 8.95 4.59 11.61
N VAL A 19 9.24 5.11 10.42
CA VAL A 19 8.75 6.39 9.94
C VAL A 19 7.46 6.15 9.17
N VAL A 20 6.39 6.84 9.57
CA VAL A 20 5.11 6.82 8.86
C VAL A 20 5.03 8.07 8.01
N CYS A 21 4.97 7.90 6.69
CA CYS A 21 4.83 8.99 5.75
C CYS A 21 3.41 9.57 5.79
N ARG A 22 3.26 10.82 5.33
CA ARG A 22 1.92 11.41 5.17
C ARG A 22 1.12 10.59 4.14
N PRO A 23 -0.18 10.35 4.39
CA PRO A 23 -1.00 9.61 3.42
C PRO A 23 -1.10 10.35 2.09
N GLU A 24 -1.04 9.60 1.00
CA GLU A 24 -1.17 10.12 -0.36
C GLU A 24 -2.48 9.66 -0.99
N ARG A 25 -3.09 10.50 -1.83
CA ARG A 25 -4.28 10.13 -2.62
C ARG A 25 -3.86 9.77 -4.04
N LEU A 26 -4.24 8.58 -4.48
CA LEU A 26 -3.91 8.04 -5.80
C LEU A 26 -5.18 7.74 -6.59
N SER A 27 -5.03 7.72 -7.93
CA SER A 27 -6.04 7.13 -8.81
C SER A 27 -6.03 5.60 -8.66
N ALA A 28 -7.15 4.96 -8.99
CA ALA A 28 -7.26 3.50 -8.98
C ALA A 28 -6.24 2.85 -9.93
N ASP A 29 -5.97 3.45 -11.09
CA ASP A 29 -5.04 2.90 -12.08
C ASP A 29 -3.58 3.00 -11.63
N THR A 30 -3.19 4.12 -10.99
CA THR A 30 -1.85 4.25 -10.40
C THR A 30 -1.66 3.21 -9.30
N ALA A 31 -2.65 3.06 -8.41
CA ALA A 31 -2.60 2.03 -7.37
C ALA A 31 -2.49 0.62 -7.96
N ARG A 32 -3.31 0.28 -8.97
CA ARG A 32 -3.24 -1.01 -9.69
C ARG A 32 -1.86 -1.24 -10.30
N ALA A 33 -1.28 -0.23 -10.94
CA ALA A 33 0.04 -0.32 -11.55
C ALA A 33 1.14 -0.60 -10.50
N CYS A 34 1.10 0.09 -9.36
CA CYS A 34 2.03 -0.13 -8.25
C CYS A 34 1.86 -1.52 -7.63
N ILE A 35 0.63 -1.95 -7.35
CA ILE A 35 0.34 -3.30 -6.80
C ILE A 35 0.82 -4.39 -7.75
N ARG A 36 0.56 -4.24 -9.05
CA ARG A 36 1.04 -5.17 -10.09
C ARG A 36 2.57 -5.22 -10.13
N ARG A 37 3.25 -4.07 -10.00
CA ARG A 37 4.71 -4.01 -9.93
C ARG A 37 5.24 -4.70 -8.67
N GLY A 38 4.58 -4.51 -7.52
CA GLY A 38 4.90 -5.19 -6.27
C GLY A 38 4.83 -6.71 -6.41
N ARG A 39 3.74 -7.23 -6.99
CA ARG A 39 3.57 -8.67 -7.27
C ARG A 39 4.67 -9.25 -8.16
N ARG A 40 5.10 -8.49 -9.19
CA ARG A 40 6.19 -8.92 -10.09
C ARG A 40 7.58 -8.82 -9.44
N GLY A 41 7.77 -7.84 -8.56
CA GLY A 41 9.06 -7.51 -7.95
C GLY A 41 9.42 -8.33 -6.70
N ARG A 42 8.84 -9.52 -6.52
CA ARG A 42 9.04 -10.40 -5.34
C ARG A 42 8.72 -9.74 -3.99
N ALA A 43 7.91 -8.67 -3.98
CA ALA A 43 7.40 -8.13 -2.73
C ALA A 43 6.36 -9.09 -2.13
N ASN A 44 6.24 -9.11 -0.80
CA ASN A 44 5.17 -9.85 -0.16
C ASN A 44 3.88 -9.01 -0.24
N VAL A 45 2.94 -9.43 -1.08
CA VAL A 45 1.67 -8.74 -1.30
C VAL A 45 0.55 -9.52 -0.63
N ARG A 46 -0.18 -8.86 0.27
CA ARG A 46 -1.38 -9.41 0.92
C ARG A 46 -2.57 -8.49 0.66
N VAL A 47 -3.74 -9.07 0.45
CA VAL A 47 -4.98 -8.35 0.21
C VAL A 47 -5.99 -8.80 1.25
N PHE A 48 -6.65 -7.84 1.89
CA PHE A 48 -7.71 -8.06 2.86
C PHE A 48 -8.95 -7.33 2.40
N GLU A 49 -10.09 -7.96 2.56
CA GLU A 49 -11.40 -7.35 2.32
C GLU A 49 -11.99 -6.94 3.66
N THR A 50 -12.48 -5.71 3.76
CA THR A 50 -13.08 -5.19 4.99
C THR A 50 -14.05 -4.06 4.68
N THR A 51 -14.64 -3.49 5.72
CA THR A 51 -15.45 -2.27 5.66
C THR A 51 -14.77 -1.18 6.46
N ASP A 52 -14.78 0.05 5.95
CA ASP A 52 -14.33 1.20 6.73
C ASP A 52 -15.33 1.58 7.83
N ARG A 53 -14.97 2.57 8.66
CA ARG A 53 -15.81 3.05 9.77
C ARG A 53 -17.18 3.59 9.36
N THR A 54 -17.39 3.90 8.08
CA THR A 54 -18.67 4.39 7.56
C THR A 54 -19.48 3.28 6.87
N GLY A 55 -19.02 2.02 6.93
CA GLY A 55 -19.66 0.88 6.29
C GLY A 55 -19.34 0.72 4.81
N THR A 56 -18.37 1.46 4.27
CA THR A 56 -17.97 1.34 2.86
C THR A 56 -17.09 0.11 2.68
N ALA A 57 -17.40 -0.75 1.71
CA ALA A 57 -16.53 -1.86 1.35
C ALA A 57 -15.19 -1.35 0.79
N VAL A 58 -14.09 -1.86 1.35
CA VAL A 58 -12.72 -1.50 0.97
C VAL A 58 -11.83 -2.74 0.90
N HIS A 59 -10.87 -2.72 -0.02
CA HIS A 59 -9.77 -3.67 -0.10
C HIS A 59 -8.51 -3.01 0.46
N ILE A 60 -7.93 -3.62 1.49
CA ILE A 60 -6.65 -3.20 2.07
C ILE A 60 -5.54 -4.05 1.46
N VAL A 61 -4.64 -3.41 0.71
CA VAL A 61 -3.51 -4.09 0.07
C VAL A 61 -2.22 -3.73 0.79
N HIS A 62 -1.58 -4.70 1.41
CA HIS A 62 -0.25 -4.56 2.01
C HIS A 62 0.80 -5.04 1.01
N ILE A 63 1.77 -4.19 0.70
CA ILE A 63 2.95 -4.55 -0.08
C ILE A 63 4.16 -4.34 0.81
N HIS A 64 4.80 -5.43 1.21
CA HIS A 64 6.01 -5.40 2.00
C HIS A 64 7.23 -5.68 1.13
N PHE A 65 8.13 -4.70 1.09
CA PHE A 65 9.43 -4.77 0.46
C PHE A 65 10.48 -5.02 1.52
N GLY A 66 11.14 -6.18 1.46
CA GLY A 66 12.22 -6.54 2.37
C GLY A 66 13.54 -5.80 2.07
N PRO A 67 14.61 -6.13 2.81
CA PRO A 67 15.89 -5.45 2.71
C PRO A 67 16.57 -5.68 1.36
N GLY A 68 17.54 -4.82 1.03
CA GLY A 68 18.35 -4.92 -0.19
C GLY A 68 17.77 -4.22 -1.42
N ARG A 69 16.59 -3.61 -1.29
CA ARG A 69 15.98 -2.82 -2.38
C ARG A 69 16.39 -1.35 -2.38
N TRP A 70 16.67 -0.78 -1.22
CA TRP A 70 17.18 0.58 -1.06
C TRP A 70 18.40 0.56 -0.13
N ARG A 71 19.26 1.58 -0.24
CA ARG A 71 20.34 1.79 0.75
C ARG A 71 19.73 2.32 2.05
N ASP A 72 20.27 1.87 3.18
CA ASP A 72 19.92 2.31 4.54
C ASP A 72 18.43 2.14 4.93
N ILE A 73 17.73 1.22 4.26
CA ILE A 73 16.33 0.87 4.53
C ILE A 73 16.21 -0.65 4.63
N ASP A 74 15.77 -1.12 5.79
CA ASP A 74 15.52 -2.53 6.06
C ASP A 74 14.20 -3.00 5.45
N ALA A 75 13.19 -2.14 5.46
CA ALA A 75 11.90 -2.45 4.85
C ALA A 75 11.08 -1.21 4.50
N VAL A 76 10.27 -1.34 3.46
CA VAL A 76 9.17 -0.41 3.15
C VAL A 76 7.88 -1.20 3.10
N THR A 77 6.82 -0.71 3.74
CA THR A 77 5.48 -1.28 3.66
C THR A 77 4.53 -0.24 3.14
N ASP A 78 3.99 -0.49 1.96
CA ASP A 78 2.91 0.31 1.36
C ASP A 78 1.57 -0.35 1.66
N ILE A 79 0.62 0.44 2.13
CA ILE A 79 -0.73 0.01 2.50
C ILE A 79 -1.71 0.84 1.67
N TYR A 80 -2.39 0.20 0.73
CA TYR A 80 -3.42 0.84 -0.08
C TYR A 80 -4.79 0.56 0.51
N GLU A 81 -5.54 1.60 0.83
CA GLU A 81 -6.97 1.53 1.10
C GLU A 81 -7.72 1.82 -0.20
N VAL A 82 -8.24 0.78 -0.84
CA VAL A 82 -8.90 0.84 -2.13
C VAL A 82 -10.41 0.67 -1.94
N PRO A 83 -11.24 1.69 -2.19
CA PRO A 83 -12.69 1.52 -2.20
C PRO A 83 -13.08 0.44 -3.20
N THR A 84 -13.91 -0.54 -2.82
CA THR A 84 -14.27 -1.65 -3.72
C THR A 84 -14.93 -1.14 -5.00
N ALA A 85 -15.72 -0.07 -4.92
CA ALA A 85 -16.31 0.58 -6.09
C ALA A 85 -15.27 1.12 -7.09
N ALA A 86 -14.06 1.45 -6.64
CA ALA A 86 -12.95 1.89 -7.50
C ALA A 86 -12.29 0.71 -8.27
N LEU A 87 -12.57 -0.53 -7.88
CA LEU A 87 -12.10 -1.73 -8.60
C LEU A 87 -12.99 -2.09 -9.78
N THR A 88 -14.28 -1.75 -9.73
CA THR A 88 -15.28 -2.09 -10.74
C THR A 88 -15.63 -0.93 -11.67
N ALA A 89 -15.17 0.26 -11.34
CA ALA A 89 -15.22 1.41 -12.21
C ALA A 89 -14.34 1.19 -13.45
N VAL A 90 -14.99 1.12 -14.60
CA VAL A 90 -14.40 1.12 -15.94
C VAL A 90 -14.79 2.42 -16.60
#